data_AF-B4VS19-F1
#
_entry.id   AF-B4VS19-F1
#
_cell.length_a   1.000
_cell.length_b   1.000
_cell.length_c   1.000
_cell.angle_alpha   90.00
_cell.angle_beta   90.00
_cell.angle_gamma   90.00
#
_symmetry.space_group_name_H-M   'P 1'
#
loop_
_entity.id
_entity.type
_entity.pdbx_description
1 polymer ?
#
loop_
_entity_poly.entity_id
_entity_poly.type
_entity_poly.pdbx_seq_one_letter_code
_entity_poly.pdbx_strand_id
1 'polypeptide(L)'
;MTQSQPPLPQPQLDPQGITFDQYAEFTPEKLELSNGYLGYGGQDQTGFHLAVLTNMGLLAAIQHIGVSLWVDALNHYLRQRLEAVNAEPEVAEAMINRLNRAIEDLEAIAEYFVEIQDNTQSG
;
A
#
# COMPACT_ATOMS: atom_id res chain seq x y z
N MET A 1 8.04 11.27 -33.58
CA MET A 1 7.04 10.26 -33.19
C MET A 1 6.79 10.46 -31.71
N THR A 2 5.56 10.72 -31.27
CA THR A 2 5.24 10.83 -29.85
C THR A 2 5.24 9.42 -29.27
N GLN A 3 6.37 8.96 -28.73
CA GLN A 3 6.36 7.75 -27.92
C GLN A 3 5.52 8.07 -26.68
N SER A 4 4.35 7.44 -26.58
CA SER A 4 3.53 7.48 -25.38
C SER A 4 4.34 6.84 -24.25
N GLN A 5 4.42 7.52 -23.12
CA GLN A 5 5.05 7.00 -21.90
C GLN A 5 4.51 5.59 -21.60
N PRO A 6 5.35 4.62 -21.20
CA PRO A 6 4.87 3.28 -20.86
C PRO A 6 3.83 3.37 -19.73
N PRO A 7 2.86 2.44 -19.68
CA PRO A 7 1.87 2.44 -18.63
C PRO A 7 2.54 2.22 -17.27
N LEU A 8 1.98 2.84 -16.23
CA LEU A 8 2.40 2.59 -14.86
C LEU A 8 2.37 1.07 -14.55
N PRO A 9 3.39 0.53 -13.87
CA PRO A 9 3.36 -0.84 -13.38
C PRO A 9 2.15 -1.07 -12.47
N GLN A 10 1.59 -2.28 -12.51
CA GLN A 10 0.41 -2.65 -11.70
C GLN A 10 0.80 -3.77 -10.73
N PRO A 11 1.09 -3.42 -9.46
CA PRO A 11 1.41 -4.41 -8.44
C PRO A 11 0.30 -5.45 -8.29
N GLN A 12 0.70 -6.70 -8.09
CA GLN A 12 -0.18 -7.83 -7.82
C GLN A 12 0.13 -8.40 -6.43
N LEU A 13 -0.71 -9.33 -5.98
CA LEU A 13 -0.47 -10.04 -4.71
C LEU A 13 0.91 -10.71 -4.72
N ASP A 14 1.20 -11.44 -5.80
CA ASP A 14 2.47 -12.11 -6.03
C ASP A 14 3.43 -11.27 -6.89
N PRO A 15 4.75 -11.50 -6.78
CA PRO A 15 5.76 -10.87 -7.63
C PRO A 15 5.45 -11.01 -9.13
N GLN A 16 5.66 -9.94 -9.89
CA GLN A 16 5.54 -9.92 -11.35
C GLN A 16 6.70 -9.15 -11.99
N GLY A 17 7.06 -9.50 -13.23
CA GLY A 17 8.05 -8.76 -14.01
C GLY A 17 7.50 -7.41 -14.48
N ILE A 18 8.38 -6.40 -14.59
CA ILE A 18 8.11 -5.18 -15.36
C ILE A 18 8.73 -5.30 -16.74
N THR A 19 8.19 -4.60 -17.72
CA THR A 19 8.78 -4.54 -19.07
C THR A 19 10.08 -3.73 -19.06
N PHE A 20 10.92 -3.94 -20.07
CA PHE A 20 12.14 -3.14 -20.23
C PHE A 20 11.83 -1.63 -20.40
N ASP A 21 10.77 -1.28 -21.11
CA ASP A 21 10.35 0.11 -21.29
C ASP A 21 9.96 0.75 -19.95
N GLN A 22 9.23 0.02 -19.10
CA GLN A 22 8.91 0.46 -17.74
C GLN A 22 10.15 0.58 -16.86
N TYR A 23 11.10 -0.36 -16.99
CA TYR A 23 12.37 -0.28 -16.27
C TYR A 23 13.13 0.99 -16.67
N ALA A 24 13.28 1.25 -17.97
CA ALA A 24 14.01 2.41 -18.48
C ALA A 24 13.36 3.74 -18.10
N GLU A 25 12.02 3.80 -18.08
CA GLU A 25 11.29 5.01 -17.73
C GLU A 25 11.24 5.28 -16.22
N PHE A 26 10.96 4.24 -15.42
CA PHE A 26 10.59 4.39 -14.01
C PHE A 26 11.70 4.04 -13.03
N THR A 27 12.85 3.55 -13.49
CA THR A 27 13.97 3.23 -12.61
C THR A 27 15.01 4.36 -12.67
N PRO A 28 15.36 4.99 -11.54
CA PRO A 28 16.43 5.97 -11.50
C PRO A 28 17.78 5.34 -11.83
N GLU A 29 18.57 6.02 -12.65
CA GLU A 29 19.97 5.67 -12.87
C GLU A 29 20.76 5.69 -11.55
N LYS A 30 20.37 6.56 -10.62
CA LYS A 30 20.94 6.66 -9.28
C LYS A 30 19.86 7.01 -8.25
N LEU A 31 19.77 6.22 -7.19
CA LEU A 31 18.98 6.58 -6.01
C LEU A 31 19.74 7.62 -5.18
N GLU A 32 19.07 8.73 -4.90
CA GLU A 32 19.55 9.82 -4.06
C GLU A 32 18.67 9.97 -2.83
N LEU A 33 19.27 10.40 -1.72
CA LEU A 33 18.53 10.78 -0.52
C LEU A 33 18.26 12.29 -0.57
N SER A 34 17.00 12.68 -0.68
CA SER A 34 16.59 14.08 -0.68
C SER A 34 15.43 14.28 0.29
N ASN A 35 15.56 15.23 1.21
CA ASN A 35 14.59 15.51 2.27
C ASN A 35 14.16 14.27 3.08
N GLY A 36 15.05 13.29 3.25
CA GLY A 36 14.77 12.05 3.97
C GLY A 36 14.09 10.95 3.13
N TYR A 37 13.86 11.18 1.84
CA TYR A 37 13.24 10.21 0.92
C TYR A 37 14.25 9.74 -0.14
N LEU A 38 14.13 8.46 -0.52
CA LEU A 38 14.87 7.91 -1.66
C LEU A 38 14.16 8.31 -2.96
N GLY A 39 14.90 8.87 -3.89
CA GLY A 39 14.40 9.22 -5.22
C GLY A 39 15.51 9.80 -6.10
N TYR A 40 15.16 10.26 -7.29
CA TYR A 40 16.10 10.98 -8.17
C TYR A 40 15.44 12.27 -8.66
N GLY A 41 16.19 13.36 -8.66
CA GLY A 41 15.68 14.68 -9.02
C GLY A 41 15.11 14.70 -10.44
N GLY A 42 13.78 14.87 -10.56
CA GLY A 42 13.08 15.01 -11.85
C GLY A 42 12.41 13.76 -12.41
N GLN A 43 12.42 12.63 -11.69
CA GLN A 43 11.75 11.39 -12.14
C GLN A 43 10.39 11.12 -11.48
N ASP A 44 9.61 10.27 -12.13
CA ASP A 44 8.31 9.81 -11.64
C ASP A 44 8.48 8.85 -10.45
N GLN A 45 8.41 9.41 -9.24
CA GLN A 45 8.46 8.64 -7.99
C GLN A 45 7.34 7.60 -7.88
N THR A 46 6.17 7.88 -8.45
CA THR A 46 5.04 6.94 -8.41
C THR A 46 5.35 5.73 -9.28
N GLY A 47 5.80 5.96 -10.51
CA GLY A 47 6.25 4.91 -11.41
C GLY A 47 7.33 4.03 -10.79
N PHE A 48 8.34 4.64 -10.15
CA PHE A 48 9.40 3.91 -9.45
C PHE A 48 8.85 3.02 -8.33
N HIS A 49 8.04 3.57 -7.42
CA HIS A 49 7.47 2.79 -6.32
C HIS A 49 6.59 1.64 -6.83
N LEU A 50 5.80 1.88 -7.88
CA LEU A 50 4.97 0.83 -8.49
C LEU A 50 5.82 -0.23 -9.18
N ALA A 51 6.94 0.12 -9.81
CA ALA A 51 7.87 -0.84 -10.39
C ALA A 51 8.48 -1.76 -9.31
N VAL A 52 8.93 -1.17 -8.20
CA VAL A 52 9.44 -1.91 -7.03
C VAL A 52 8.36 -2.84 -6.47
N LEU A 53 7.16 -2.34 -6.21
CA LEU A 53 6.05 -3.14 -5.68
C LEU A 53 5.60 -4.24 -6.65
N THR A 54 5.66 -3.99 -7.96
CA THR A 54 5.33 -5.01 -8.97
C THR A 54 6.35 -6.15 -8.93
N ASN A 55 7.65 -5.86 -8.87
CA ASN A 55 8.69 -6.90 -8.75
C ASN A 55 8.71 -7.59 -7.38
N MET A 56 8.31 -6.89 -6.32
CA MET A 56 8.27 -7.45 -4.96
C MET A 56 7.01 -8.28 -4.69
N GLY A 57 5.86 -7.89 -5.25
CA GLY A 57 4.55 -8.40 -4.85
C GLY A 57 4.04 -7.77 -3.55
N LEU A 58 2.73 -7.51 -3.48
CA LEU A 58 2.11 -6.89 -2.30
C LEU A 58 2.20 -7.80 -1.07
N LEU A 59 2.11 -9.12 -1.23
CA LEU A 59 2.19 -10.05 -0.10
C LEU A 59 3.55 -9.96 0.61
N ALA A 60 4.65 -9.91 -0.14
CA ALA A 60 5.98 -9.74 0.45
C ALA A 60 6.14 -8.36 1.09
N ALA A 61 5.60 -7.31 0.47
CA ALA A 61 5.62 -5.96 1.04
C ALA A 61 4.90 -5.90 2.41
N ILE A 62 3.76 -6.58 2.53
CA ILE A 62 2.96 -6.54 3.77
C ILE A 62 3.55 -7.37 4.90
N GLN A 63 4.31 -8.43 4.59
CA GLN A 63 4.90 -9.34 5.58
C GLN A 63 5.93 -8.66 6.51
N HIS A 64 6.50 -7.54 6.09
CA HIS A 64 7.52 -6.81 6.85
C HIS A 64 6.96 -5.70 7.75
N ILE A 65 5.64 -5.54 7.78
CA ILE A 65 4.95 -4.49 8.52
C ILE A 65 3.99 -5.15 9.51
N GLY A 66 3.89 -4.59 10.73
CA GLY A 66 2.96 -5.08 11.74
C GLY A 66 1.51 -5.01 11.26
N VAL A 67 0.73 -6.05 11.57
CA VAL A 67 -0.68 -6.18 11.15
C VAL A 67 -1.51 -4.98 11.63
N SER A 68 -1.24 -4.44 12.82
CA SER A 68 -1.93 -3.25 13.33
C SER A 68 -1.79 -2.03 12.43
N LEU A 69 -0.57 -1.76 11.91
CA LEU A 69 -0.33 -0.66 10.98
C LEU A 69 -1.06 -0.85 9.64
N TRP A 70 -1.25 -2.11 9.20
CA TRP A 70 -2.08 -2.40 8.02
C TRP A 70 -3.55 -2.10 8.27
N VAL A 71 -4.07 -2.46 9.44
CA VAL A 71 -5.45 -2.14 9.83
C VAL A 71 -5.66 -0.64 9.89
N ASP A 72 -4.73 0.10 10.50
CA ASP A 72 -4.76 1.58 10.55
C ASP A 72 -4.75 2.21 9.16
N ALA A 73 -3.84 1.76 8.28
CA ALA A 73 -3.73 2.27 6.92
C ALA A 73 -5.02 2.00 6.11
N LEU A 74 -5.59 0.80 6.24
CA LEU A 74 -6.84 0.43 5.59
C LEU A 74 -8.02 1.26 6.09
N ASN A 75 -8.12 1.44 7.42
CA ASN A 75 -9.13 2.28 8.05
C ASN A 75 -9.08 3.71 7.50
N HIS A 76 -7.89 4.31 7.46
CA HIS A 76 -7.69 5.66 6.94
C HIS A 76 -8.09 5.77 5.45
N TYR A 77 -7.63 4.84 4.62
CA TYR A 77 -7.97 4.80 3.20
C TYR A 77 -9.49 4.69 2.97
N LEU A 78 -10.16 3.75 3.65
CA LEU A 78 -11.59 3.53 3.48
C LEU A 78 -12.44 4.70 3.97
N ARG A 79 -12.05 5.36 5.07
CA ARG A 79 -12.75 6.57 5.54
C ARG A 79 -12.66 7.70 4.53
N GLN A 80 -11.46 8.01 4.04
CA GLN A 80 -11.29 9.02 2.99
C GLN A 80 -12.13 8.71 1.75
N ARG A 81 -12.22 7.43 1.36
CA ARG A 81 -13.04 7.00 0.22
C ARG A 81 -14.53 7.19 0.49
N LEU A 82 -15.01 6.83 1.68
CA LEU A 82 -16.41 7.02 2.05
C LEU A 82 -16.80 8.50 2.11
N GLU A 83 -15.93 9.36 2.64
CA GLU A 83 -16.14 10.82 2.64
C GLU A 83 -16.24 11.41 1.23
N ALA A 84 -15.50 10.84 0.26
CA ALA A 84 -15.56 11.26 -1.13
C ALA A 84 -16.82 10.79 -1.87
N VAL A 85 -17.58 9.84 -1.33
CA VAL A 85 -18.82 9.35 -1.95
C VAL A 85 -19.98 10.26 -1.55
N ASN A 86 -20.65 10.84 -2.53
CA ASN A 86 -21.87 11.61 -2.32
C ASN A 86 -23.09 10.68 -2.17
N ALA A 87 -23.21 10.02 -1.02
CA ALA A 87 -24.33 9.15 -0.66
C ALA A 87 -25.40 9.90 0.15
N GLU A 88 -26.61 9.34 0.19
CA GLU A 88 -27.65 9.80 1.12
C GLU A 88 -27.15 9.67 2.59
N PRO A 89 -27.51 10.61 3.49
CA PRO A 89 -26.98 10.64 4.85
C PRO A 89 -27.14 9.32 5.62
N GLU A 90 -28.32 8.70 5.54
CA GLU A 90 -28.61 7.43 6.22
C GLU A 90 -27.73 6.28 5.69
N VAL A 91 -27.46 6.27 4.38
CA VAL A 91 -26.60 5.26 3.75
C VAL A 91 -25.14 5.48 4.14
N ALA A 92 -24.69 6.74 4.16
CA ALA A 92 -23.34 7.09 4.60
C ALA A 92 -23.10 6.68 6.06
N GLU A 93 -24.04 7.00 6.96
CA GLU A 93 -23.98 6.60 8.37
C GLU A 93 -23.96 5.07 8.53
N ALA A 94 -24.81 4.36 7.80
CA ALA A 94 -24.82 2.90 7.81
C ALA A 94 -23.49 2.30 7.31
N MET A 95 -22.84 2.88 6.29
CA MET A 95 -21.53 2.41 5.83
C MET A 95 -20.43 2.69 6.84
N ILE A 96 -20.44 3.87 7.48
CA ILE A 96 -19.47 4.21 8.53
C ILE A 96 -19.59 3.24 9.70
N ASN A 97 -20.81 2.94 10.15
CA ASN A 97 -21.05 1.99 11.23
C ASN A 97 -20.58 0.57 10.87
N ARG A 98 -20.73 0.16 9.60
CA ARG A 98 -20.19 -1.13 9.10
C ARG A 98 -18.67 -1.14 9.07
N LEU A 99 -18.05 -0.04 8.64
CA LEU A 99 -16.59 0.10 8.64
C LEU A 99 -16.05 0.02 10.07
N ASN A 100 -16.65 0.74 11.03
CA ASN A 100 -16.22 0.71 12.43
C ASN A 100 -16.18 -0.73 12.97
N ARG A 101 -17.26 -1.49 12.78
CA ARG A 101 -17.32 -2.89 13.23
C ARG A 101 -16.28 -3.77 12.54
N ALA A 102 -16.09 -3.61 11.23
CA ALA A 102 -15.11 -4.40 10.50
C ALA A 102 -13.67 -4.09 10.94
N ILE A 103 -13.37 -2.83 11.30
CA ILE A 103 -12.08 -2.45 11.85
C ILE A 103 -11.88 -3.03 13.26
N GLU A 104 -12.88 -2.96 14.14
CA GLU A 104 -12.84 -3.59 15.47
C GLU A 104 -12.53 -5.09 15.38
N ASP A 105 -13.18 -5.81 14.46
CA ASP A 105 -12.93 -7.23 14.23
C ASP A 105 -11.49 -7.49 13.74
N LEU A 106 -10.95 -6.62 12.87
CA LEU A 106 -9.58 -6.72 12.36
C LEU A 106 -8.53 -6.36 13.42
N GLU A 107 -8.80 -5.37 14.28
CA GLU A 107 -7.94 -4.98 15.40
C GLU A 107 -7.81 -6.16 16.39
N ALA A 108 -8.90 -6.83 16.74
CA ALA A 108 -8.86 -8.02 17.60
C ALA A 108 -8.01 -9.15 17.01
N ILE A 109 -8.07 -9.36 15.68
CA ILE A 109 -7.20 -10.33 14.99
C ILE A 109 -5.73 -9.88 15.04
N ALA A 110 -5.46 -8.60 14.85
CA ALA A 110 -4.11 -8.05 14.90
C ALA A 110 -3.50 -8.21 16.31
N GLU A 111 -4.26 -7.93 17.36
CA GLU A 111 -3.87 -8.12 18.75
C GLU A 111 -3.49 -9.57 19.05
N TYR A 112 -4.31 -10.52 18.59
CA TYR A 112 -4.02 -11.95 18.74
C TYR A 112 -2.66 -12.36 18.15
N PHE A 113 -2.27 -11.79 17.01
CA PHE A 113 -0.96 -12.08 16.41
C PHE A 113 0.22 -11.51 17.22
N VAL A 114 0.04 -10.38 17.89
CA VAL A 114 1.06 -9.80 18.78
C VAL A 114 1.23 -10.69 20.02
N GLU A 115 0.14 -11.12 20.65
CA GLU A 115 0.16 -11.98 21.83
C GLU A 115 0.87 -13.32 21.58
N ILE A 116 0.70 -13.92 20.39
CA ILE A 116 1.41 -15.15 20.03
C ILE A 116 2.91 -14.89 19.88
N GLN A 117 3.30 -13.80 19.23
CA GLN A 117 4.72 -13.48 19.02
C GLN A 117 5.45 -13.30 20.36
N ASP A 118 4.87 -12.59 21.32
CA ASP A 118 5.47 -12.37 22.65
C ASP A 118 5.59 -13.66 23.47
N ASN A 119 4.59 -14.54 23.38
CA ASN A 119 4.62 -15.84 24.05
C ASN A 119 5.67 -16.80 23.45
N THR A 120 5.96 -16.70 22.15
CA THR A 120 6.98 -17.53 21.49
C THR A 120 8.42 -17.06 21.72
N GLN A 121 8.65 -15.81 22.13
CA GLN A 121 9.99 -15.31 22.48
C GLN A 121 10.36 -15.47 23.96
N SER A 122 9.41 -15.92 24.79
CA SER A 122 9.58 -16.05 26.24
C SER A 122 9.83 -17.49 26.72
N GLY A 123 9.99 -18.47 25.82
CA GLY A 123 10.27 -19.88 26.11
C GLY A 123 11.54 -20.39 25.44
#